data_AF-A0A3D9H1M2-F1
#
_entry.id   AF-A0A3D9H1M2-F1
#
_cell.length_a   1.000
_cell.length_b   1.000
_cell.length_c   1.000
_cell.angle_alpha   90.00
_cell.angle_beta   90.00
_cell.angle_gamma   90.00
#
_symmetry.space_group_name_H-M   'P 1'
#
loop_
_entity.id
_entity.type
_entity.pdbx_description
1 polymer ?
#
loop_
_entity_poly.entity_id
_entity_poly.type
_entity_poly.pdbx_seq_one_letter_code
_entity_poly.pdbx_strand_id
1 'polypeptide(L)'
;MTKNILLLFLLITIKSYCQKVNISELNGDWIKYKIEMKDGSSLIDRFFTDSSYVNYTFKKMEMCTNGNPTHRVNEVCFPYSLNQNFIKTSSTSGYEIERVKNDTLILCERIDGMEIDKLKRFYFVREQKLFNEIKIEKGESKNQIANEFYTPTLRSSLELELNKAFKNKHSNFKAKGVITIDLKNREINTLISYSNTSDSNKIKRVRKVIDKSYKLWDLKRFKHLETLEMPFVLKDEKTKTFRGISMKFFTNSFYQLDHFYGGDTRIIQKAGEYFNKAINSYQNKDYESSIKNFTKSYELDPKNIDALYNRAAIYYEIGKLELACKDWNELSELGQKKGIELLKNNCKKTTYNKELS
;
A
#
# COMPACT_ATOMS: atom_id res chain seq x y z
N MET A 1 -10.24 2.15 -26.93
CA MET A 1 -11.45 2.84 -26.40
C MET A 1 -11.51 2.63 -24.90
N THR A 2 -10.96 3.58 -24.16
CA THR A 2 -10.93 3.60 -22.69
C THR A 2 -12.29 4.04 -22.15
N LYS A 3 -13.09 3.10 -21.64
CA LYS A 3 -14.29 3.43 -20.87
C LYS A 3 -13.85 3.76 -19.44
N ASN A 4 -13.89 5.04 -19.10
CA ASN A 4 -13.78 5.55 -17.74
C ASN A 4 -14.90 4.96 -16.88
N ILE A 5 -14.52 4.38 -15.74
CA ILE A 5 -15.41 3.84 -14.73
C ILE A 5 -16.00 5.03 -13.96
N LEU A 6 -17.27 5.35 -14.22
CA LEU A 6 -18.02 6.32 -13.43
C LEU A 6 -18.79 5.55 -12.34
N LEU A 7 -18.19 5.38 -11.16
CA LEU A 7 -18.93 4.87 -9.98
C LEU A 7 -19.76 6.03 -9.41
N LEU A 8 -21.08 5.92 -9.53
CA LEU A 8 -22.03 6.86 -8.95
C LEU A 8 -22.11 6.62 -7.44
N PHE A 9 -21.43 7.45 -6.64
CA PHE A 9 -21.57 7.42 -5.18
C PHE A 9 -22.76 8.27 -4.74
N LEU A 10 -23.82 7.61 -4.25
CA LEU A 10 -24.91 8.28 -3.55
C LEU A 10 -24.37 8.91 -2.26
N LEU A 11 -24.43 10.24 -2.17
CA LEU A 11 -24.18 10.99 -0.94
C LEU A 11 -25.31 10.70 0.06
N ILE A 12 -25.05 9.78 0.99
CA ILE A 12 -25.93 9.54 2.14
C ILE A 12 -25.47 10.46 3.27
N THR A 13 -26.34 11.39 3.67
CA THR A 13 -26.15 12.23 4.86
C THR A 13 -26.20 11.36 6.11
N ILE A 14 -25.12 11.38 6.90
CA ILE A 14 -24.97 10.57 8.10
C ILE A 14 -25.77 11.21 9.24
N LYS A 15 -26.94 10.65 9.56
CA LYS A 15 -27.48 10.71 10.92
C LYS A 15 -26.72 9.68 11.75
N SER A 16 -25.95 10.14 12.74
CA SER A 16 -25.23 9.28 13.70
C SER A 16 -26.22 8.49 14.56
N TYR A 17 -26.68 7.35 14.05
CA TYR A 17 -27.19 6.27 14.87
C TYR A 17 -25.99 5.43 15.30
N CYS A 18 -25.68 5.43 16.60
CA CYS A 18 -24.72 4.51 17.18
C CYS A 18 -25.34 3.10 17.13
N GLN A 19 -25.23 2.45 15.97
CA GLN A 19 -25.73 1.11 15.76
C GLN A 19 -24.84 0.16 16.57
N LYS A 20 -25.44 -0.67 17.42
CA LYS A 20 -24.73 -1.65 18.26
C LYS A 20 -23.90 -2.55 17.33
N VAL A 21 -22.58 -2.39 17.37
CA VAL A 21 -21.63 -3.11 16.50
C VAL A 21 -21.75 -4.60 16.81
N ASN A 22 -22.24 -5.40 15.86
CA ASN A 22 -22.29 -6.85 16.01
C ASN A 22 -20.91 -7.44 15.74
N ILE A 23 -20.10 -7.49 16.79
CA ILE A 23 -18.70 -7.92 16.76
C ILE A 23 -18.51 -9.33 16.20
N SER A 24 -19.52 -10.22 16.31
CA SER A 24 -19.43 -11.55 15.71
C SER A 24 -19.22 -11.49 14.20
N GLU A 25 -19.65 -10.41 13.56
CA GLU A 25 -19.47 -10.17 12.12
C GLU A 25 -18.05 -9.78 11.75
N LEU A 26 -17.17 -9.46 12.70
CA LEU A 26 -15.76 -9.10 12.41
C LEU A 26 -14.96 -10.30 11.90
N ASN A 27 -15.25 -11.51 12.36
CA ASN A 27 -14.48 -12.71 12.02
C ASN A 27 -14.45 -12.98 10.51
N GLY A 28 -13.30 -13.37 9.98
CA GLY A 28 -13.06 -13.74 8.57
C GLY A 28 -12.08 -12.82 7.85
N ASP A 29 -11.99 -12.96 6.53
CA ASP A 29 -11.04 -12.26 5.66
C ASP A 29 -11.63 -10.99 5.04
N TRP A 30 -10.86 -9.90 5.09
CA TRP A 30 -11.24 -8.56 4.68
C TRP A 30 -10.19 -7.95 3.79
N ILE A 31 -10.60 -7.47 2.62
CA ILE A 31 -9.70 -6.79 1.68
C ILE A 31 -9.87 -5.28 1.87
N LYS A 32 -8.77 -4.61 2.18
CA LYS A 32 -8.70 -3.16 2.20
C LYS A 32 -8.73 -2.64 0.77
N TYR A 33 -9.73 -1.83 0.44
CA TYR A 33 -9.89 -1.25 -0.91
C TYR A 33 -9.78 0.27 -0.95
N LYS A 34 -9.86 0.95 0.19
CA LYS A 34 -9.70 2.40 0.29
C LYS A 34 -9.12 2.82 1.64
N ILE A 35 -8.36 3.91 1.63
CA ILE A 35 -7.89 4.65 2.82
C ILE A 35 -8.19 6.13 2.63
N GLU A 36 -8.41 6.84 3.73
CA GLU A 36 -8.38 8.31 3.79
C GLU A 36 -7.84 8.79 5.14
N MET A 37 -7.47 10.07 5.23
CA MET A 37 -7.17 10.70 6.52
C MET A 37 -8.46 10.93 7.30
N LYS A 38 -8.42 10.70 8.62
CA LYS A 38 -9.61 10.76 9.49
C LYS A 38 -10.20 12.16 9.57
N ASP A 39 -9.35 13.18 9.56
CA ASP A 39 -9.76 14.58 9.49
C ASP A 39 -10.38 14.95 8.13
N GLY A 40 -10.12 14.16 7.08
CA GLY A 40 -10.56 14.37 5.71
C GLY A 40 -9.55 15.14 4.85
N SER A 41 -8.30 15.27 5.29
CA SER A 41 -7.19 15.71 4.44
C SER A 41 -6.94 14.73 3.30
N SER A 42 -6.39 15.22 2.19
CA SER A 42 -5.92 14.35 1.10
C SER A 42 -4.87 13.37 1.62
N LEU A 43 -5.06 12.09 1.33
CA LEU A 43 -4.08 11.06 1.64
C LEU A 43 -2.88 11.22 0.70
N ILE A 44 -1.72 11.53 1.26
CA ILE A 44 -0.48 11.63 0.50
C ILE A 44 0.32 10.37 0.82
N ASP A 45 0.27 9.43 -0.14
CA ASP A 45 0.85 8.10 -0.02
C ASP A 45 2.38 8.17 0.05
N ARG A 46 2.87 8.46 1.26
CA ARG A 46 4.27 8.43 1.63
C ARG A 46 4.77 7.00 1.83
N PHE A 47 3.88 6.10 2.25
CA PHE A 47 4.20 4.69 2.54
C PHE A 47 3.23 3.75 1.80
N PHE A 48 3.79 2.88 0.96
CA PHE A 48 3.06 1.94 0.09
C PHE A 48 2.02 1.04 0.78
N THR A 49 2.07 0.86 2.11
CA THR A 49 0.99 0.21 2.88
C THR A 49 -0.36 0.87 2.65
N ASP A 50 -0.37 2.11 2.14
CA ASP A 50 -1.58 2.88 1.98
C ASP A 50 -2.36 2.50 0.71
N SER A 51 -1.68 2.38 -0.44
CA SER A 51 -2.32 2.09 -1.74
C SER A 51 -2.27 0.62 -2.17
N SER A 52 -1.59 -0.24 -1.42
CA SER A 52 -1.41 -1.66 -1.80
C SER A 52 -2.51 -2.58 -1.31
N TYR A 53 -2.62 -3.73 -1.99
CA TYR A 53 -3.35 -4.89 -1.51
C TYR A 53 -2.93 -5.23 -0.09
N VAL A 54 -3.89 -5.25 0.83
CA VAL A 54 -3.70 -5.82 2.16
C VAL A 54 -4.97 -6.56 2.56
N ASN A 55 -4.80 -7.82 2.95
CA ASN A 55 -5.83 -8.63 3.57
C ASN A 55 -5.69 -8.59 5.08
N TYR A 56 -6.80 -8.39 5.78
CA TYR A 56 -6.95 -8.50 7.22
C TYR A 56 -7.80 -9.72 7.53
N THR A 57 -7.25 -10.69 8.27
CA THR A 57 -7.99 -11.85 8.76
C THR A 57 -8.22 -11.68 10.27
N PHE A 58 -9.48 -11.72 10.70
CA PHE A 58 -9.83 -11.77 12.13
C PHE A 58 -10.29 -13.18 12.50
N LYS A 59 -9.61 -13.81 13.46
CA LYS A 59 -9.98 -15.16 13.92
C LYS A 59 -9.53 -15.36 15.37
N LYS A 60 -10.43 -15.81 16.24
CA LYS A 60 -10.11 -16.18 17.63
C LYS A 60 -9.32 -15.10 18.40
N MET A 61 -9.74 -13.83 18.30
CA MET A 61 -9.04 -12.68 18.93
C MET A 61 -7.59 -12.46 18.44
N GLU A 62 -7.28 -12.98 17.25
CA GLU A 62 -6.05 -12.71 16.54
C GLU A 62 -6.37 -11.96 15.24
N MET A 63 -5.61 -10.91 14.97
CA MET A 63 -5.68 -10.16 13.72
C MET A 63 -4.41 -10.42 12.93
N CYS A 64 -4.57 -10.95 11.73
CA CYS A 64 -3.49 -11.21 10.80
C CYS A 64 -3.56 -10.24 9.63
N THR A 65 -2.42 -9.75 9.18
CA THR A 65 -2.28 -8.89 8.00
C THR A 65 -1.40 -9.57 6.98
N ASN A 66 -1.81 -9.53 5.71
CA ASN A 66 -1.03 -10.09 4.61
C ASN A 66 -1.06 -9.16 3.40
N GLY A 67 0.12 -8.71 2.96
CA GLY A 67 0.30 -7.86 1.79
C GLY A 67 0.58 -8.63 0.49
N ASN A 68 0.67 -9.96 0.52
CA ASN A 68 0.93 -10.76 -0.68
C ASN A 68 -0.30 -11.57 -1.10
N PRO A 69 -0.94 -11.26 -2.23
CA PRO A 69 -2.16 -11.94 -2.67
C PRO A 69 -1.91 -13.38 -3.16
N THR A 70 -0.66 -13.74 -3.45
CA THR A 70 -0.30 -15.06 -3.99
C THR A 70 0.21 -16.04 -2.94
N HIS A 71 0.51 -15.62 -1.70
CA HIS A 71 0.90 -16.54 -0.63
C HIS A 71 0.82 -15.87 0.75
N ARG A 72 0.76 -16.67 1.83
CA ARG A 72 0.71 -16.17 3.22
C ARG A 72 2.04 -16.28 3.99
N VAL A 73 3.17 -16.51 3.32
CA VAL A 73 4.49 -16.69 3.99
C VAL A 73 4.91 -15.49 4.86
N ASN A 74 4.47 -14.27 4.51
CA ASN A 74 4.80 -13.04 5.23
C ASN A 74 3.59 -12.49 6.02
N GLU A 75 2.63 -13.35 6.35
CA GLU A 75 1.50 -12.98 7.19
C GLU A 75 1.99 -12.61 8.60
N VAL A 76 1.56 -11.45 9.09
CA VAL A 76 1.89 -10.97 10.44
C VAL A 76 0.62 -11.02 11.27
N CYS A 77 0.61 -11.89 12.28
CA CYS A 77 -0.49 -12.06 13.21
C CYS A 77 -0.13 -11.47 14.57
N PHE A 78 -1.11 -10.82 15.21
CA PHE A 78 -0.97 -10.34 16.56
C PHE A 78 -2.30 -10.46 17.32
N PRO A 79 -2.24 -10.76 18.62
CA PRO A 79 -3.43 -10.81 19.45
C PRO A 79 -4.04 -9.41 19.56
N TYR A 80 -5.36 -9.36 19.67
CA TYR A 80 -6.06 -8.14 20.06
C TYR A 80 -7.03 -8.43 21.21
N SER A 81 -7.37 -7.39 21.95
CA SER A 81 -8.51 -7.42 22.86
C SER A 81 -9.59 -6.48 22.33
N LEU A 82 -10.83 -6.74 22.71
CA LEU A 82 -11.95 -5.96 22.22
C LEU A 82 -12.68 -5.34 23.40
N ASN A 83 -12.83 -4.02 23.35
CA ASN A 83 -13.62 -3.26 24.30
C ASN A 83 -14.68 -2.48 23.54
N GLN A 84 -15.94 -2.93 23.60
CA GLN A 84 -17.03 -2.39 22.78
C GLN A 84 -16.65 -2.40 21.29
N ASN A 85 -16.56 -1.23 20.66
CA ASN A 85 -16.17 -1.05 19.27
C ASN A 85 -14.66 -0.79 19.09
N PHE A 86 -13.82 -0.93 20.12
CA PHE A 86 -12.38 -0.71 20.02
C PHE A 86 -11.59 -2.02 20.00
N ILE A 87 -10.89 -2.27 18.88
CA ILE A 87 -9.91 -3.33 18.69
C ILE A 87 -8.58 -2.83 19.23
N LYS A 88 -8.23 -3.23 20.46
CA LYS A 88 -6.98 -2.84 21.10
C LYS A 88 -5.87 -3.81 20.68
N THR A 89 -4.86 -3.29 19.98
CA THR A 89 -3.73 -4.06 19.43
C THR A 89 -2.43 -3.83 20.21
N SER A 90 -2.35 -2.74 20.98
CA SER A 90 -1.25 -2.48 21.91
C SER A 90 -1.75 -1.71 23.15
N SER A 91 -0.83 -1.29 24.04
CA SER A 91 -1.18 -0.44 25.19
C SER A 91 -1.70 0.95 24.78
N THR A 92 -1.21 1.48 23.66
CA THR A 92 -1.43 2.87 23.21
C THR A 92 -2.08 2.98 21.83
N SER A 93 -2.35 1.86 21.15
CA SER A 93 -2.90 1.86 19.80
C SER A 93 -3.90 0.75 19.53
N GLY A 94 -4.73 0.99 18.53
CA GLY A 94 -5.73 0.06 18.04
C GLY A 94 -6.58 0.66 16.94
N TYR A 95 -7.74 0.05 16.72
CA TYR A 95 -8.70 0.48 15.71
C TYR A 95 -10.09 0.63 16.32
N GLU A 96 -10.69 1.79 16.12
CA GLU A 96 -12.10 2.01 16.36
C GLU A 96 -12.91 1.43 15.19
N ILE A 97 -13.86 0.56 15.48
CA ILE A 97 -14.83 0.03 14.52
C ILE A 97 -15.92 1.09 14.35
N GLU A 98 -15.82 1.87 13.28
CA GLU A 98 -16.86 2.84 12.92
C GLU A 98 -18.08 2.14 12.27
N ARG A 99 -17.85 1.01 11.59
CA ARG A 99 -18.91 0.20 10.98
C ARG A 99 -18.45 -1.23 10.76
N VAL A 100 -19.30 -2.19 11.11
CA VAL A 100 -19.21 -3.58 10.65
C VAL A 100 -20.58 -4.03 10.18
N LYS A 101 -20.64 -4.63 9.00
CA LYS A 101 -21.78 -5.37 8.45
C LYS A 101 -21.24 -6.65 7.83
N ASN A 102 -22.12 -7.59 7.46
CA ASN A 102 -21.75 -8.82 6.76
C ASN A 102 -20.65 -8.67 5.69
N ASP A 103 -20.72 -7.62 4.85
CA ASP A 103 -19.84 -7.44 3.69
C ASP A 103 -18.89 -6.25 3.74
N THR A 104 -19.06 -5.33 4.68
CA THR A 104 -18.34 -4.05 4.73
C THR A 104 -17.84 -3.75 6.13
N LEU A 105 -16.60 -3.31 6.23
CA LEU A 105 -15.97 -2.94 7.49
C LEU A 105 -15.25 -1.59 7.33
N ILE A 106 -15.41 -0.71 8.31
CA ILE A 106 -14.68 0.56 8.40
C ILE A 106 -13.96 0.56 9.74
N LEU A 107 -12.64 0.62 9.66
CA LEU A 107 -11.76 0.76 10.83
C LEU A 107 -11.12 2.12 10.80
N CYS A 108 -10.96 2.72 11.95
CA CYS A 108 -10.26 3.98 12.11
C CYS A 108 -9.14 3.83 13.13
N GLU A 109 -7.94 4.28 12.78
CA GLU A 109 -6.84 4.32 13.73
C GLU A 109 -7.21 5.12 14.97
N ARG A 110 -6.74 4.60 16.10
CA ARG A 110 -6.76 5.27 17.38
C ARG A 110 -5.42 5.03 18.04
N ILE A 111 -4.66 6.10 18.23
CA ILE A 111 -3.34 6.09 18.84
C ILE A 111 -3.34 7.19 19.90
N ASP A 112 -2.99 6.83 21.13
CA ASP A 112 -2.98 7.75 22.26
C ASP A 112 -1.98 8.89 22.02
N GLY A 113 -2.43 10.13 22.24
CA GLY A 113 -1.62 11.33 22.02
C GLY A 113 -1.44 11.75 20.56
N MET A 114 -2.07 11.06 19.60
CA MET A 114 -1.99 11.40 18.19
C MET A 114 -3.16 12.28 17.75
N GLU A 115 -2.85 13.36 17.03
CA GLU A 115 -3.84 14.27 16.46
C GLU A 115 -4.69 13.59 15.36
N ILE A 116 -5.93 14.04 15.21
CA ILE A 116 -6.91 13.47 14.28
C ILE A 116 -6.46 13.53 12.80
N ASP A 117 -5.67 14.54 12.44
CA ASP A 117 -5.10 14.75 11.11
C ASP A 117 -3.94 13.79 10.78
N LYS A 118 -3.48 13.01 11.75
CA LYS A 118 -2.47 11.94 11.57
C LYS A 118 -3.07 10.54 11.54
N LEU A 119 -4.33 10.39 11.92
CA LEU A 119 -5.01 9.09 11.97
C LEU A 119 -5.63 8.75 10.62
N LYS A 120 -5.60 7.47 10.24
CA LYS A 120 -6.22 6.97 9.00
C LYS A 120 -7.54 6.27 9.25
N ARG A 121 -8.40 6.30 8.24
CA ARG A 121 -9.62 5.49 8.14
C ARG A 121 -9.46 4.52 6.97
N PHE A 122 -9.77 3.25 7.23
CA PHE A 122 -9.61 2.12 6.33
C PHE A 122 -10.97 1.54 5.99
N TYR A 123 -11.16 1.25 4.71
CA TYR A 123 -12.38 0.68 4.17
C TYR A 123 -12.12 -0.70 3.62
N PHE A 124 -12.95 -1.64 4.06
CA PHE A 124 -12.80 -3.06 3.74
C PHE A 124 -14.07 -3.64 3.16
N VAL A 125 -13.87 -4.62 2.30
CA VAL A 125 -14.90 -5.51 1.75
C VAL A 125 -14.53 -6.96 2.07
N ARG A 126 -15.53 -7.83 2.24
CA ARG A 126 -15.29 -9.27 2.37
C ARG A 126 -14.53 -9.81 1.16
N GLU A 127 -13.48 -10.58 1.42
CA GLU A 127 -12.65 -11.20 0.37
C GLU A 127 -13.50 -12.05 -0.59
N GLN A 128 -14.40 -12.88 -0.04
CA GLN A 128 -15.28 -13.72 -0.85
C GLN A 128 -16.25 -12.92 -1.73
N LYS A 129 -16.76 -11.79 -1.24
CA LYS A 129 -17.65 -10.92 -2.00
C LYS A 129 -16.91 -10.28 -3.16
N LEU A 130 -15.77 -9.66 -2.89
CA LEU A 130 -14.93 -9.03 -3.90
C LEU A 130 -14.54 -10.01 -5.01
N PHE A 131 -14.12 -11.23 -4.62
CA PHE A 131 -13.82 -12.29 -5.58
C PHE A 131 -15.01 -12.65 -6.47
N ASN A 132 -16.21 -12.76 -5.88
CA ASN A 132 -17.43 -13.09 -6.63
C ASN A 132 -17.82 -11.97 -7.61
N GLU A 133 -17.71 -10.71 -7.18
CA GLU A 133 -17.95 -9.55 -8.04
C GLU A 133 -16.99 -9.54 -9.24
N ILE A 134 -15.68 -9.73 -9.00
CA ILE A 134 -14.69 -9.82 -10.09
C ILE A 134 -14.96 -11.03 -10.99
N LYS A 135 -15.38 -12.17 -10.42
CA LYS A 135 -15.76 -13.35 -11.22
C LYS A 135 -16.93 -13.03 -12.16
N ILE A 136 -17.94 -12.31 -11.68
CA ILE A 136 -19.10 -11.89 -12.49
C ILE A 136 -18.65 -10.92 -13.59
N GLU A 137 -17.81 -9.93 -13.26
CA GLU A 137 -17.28 -8.97 -14.23
C GLU A 137 -16.46 -9.62 -15.35
N LYS A 138 -15.68 -10.66 -15.02
CA LYS A 138 -14.91 -11.43 -16.01
C LYS A 138 -15.79 -12.31 -16.91
N GLY A 139 -17.06 -12.49 -16.56
CA GLY A 139 -18.05 -13.22 -17.35
C GLY A 139 -17.74 -14.72 -17.51
N GLU A 140 -18.27 -15.30 -18.59
CA GLU A 140 -18.23 -16.75 -18.83
C GLU A 140 -16.92 -17.24 -19.46
N SER A 141 -15.98 -16.35 -19.78
CA SER A 141 -14.69 -16.76 -20.36
C SER A 141 -13.98 -17.73 -19.43
N LYS A 142 -13.68 -18.92 -19.94
CA LYS A 142 -12.88 -19.93 -19.24
C LYS A 142 -11.37 -19.63 -19.28
N ASN A 143 -10.95 -18.64 -20.07
CA ASN A 143 -9.59 -18.14 -20.13
C ASN A 143 -9.57 -16.75 -19.49
N GLN A 144 -8.92 -16.63 -18.34
CA GLN A 144 -8.91 -15.39 -17.57
C GLN A 144 -7.49 -15.00 -17.17
N ILE A 145 -7.31 -13.71 -16.90
CA ILE A 145 -6.07 -13.16 -16.37
C ILE A 145 -6.26 -12.87 -14.88
N ALA A 146 -5.34 -13.35 -14.04
CA ALA A 146 -5.32 -13.13 -12.62
C ALA A 146 -4.93 -11.68 -12.28
N ASN A 147 -5.38 -11.21 -11.12
CA ASN A 147 -4.96 -9.94 -10.52
C ASN A 147 -4.85 -10.11 -9.00
N GLU A 148 -4.43 -9.05 -8.31
CA GLU A 148 -4.22 -9.07 -6.85
C GLU A 148 -5.47 -9.44 -6.01
N PHE A 149 -6.67 -9.28 -6.56
CA PHE A 149 -7.95 -9.60 -5.90
C PHE A 149 -8.61 -10.89 -6.42
N TYR A 150 -8.09 -11.45 -7.52
CA TYR A 150 -8.59 -12.64 -8.20
C TYR A 150 -7.40 -13.48 -8.66
N THR A 151 -6.78 -14.16 -7.72
CA THR A 151 -5.62 -15.02 -7.95
C THR A 151 -5.66 -16.24 -7.03
N PRO A 152 -5.15 -17.41 -7.45
CA PRO A 152 -4.89 -18.50 -6.55
C PRO A 152 -3.76 -18.15 -5.58
N THR A 153 -3.69 -18.91 -4.49
CA THR A 153 -2.63 -18.79 -3.50
C THR A 153 -1.70 -19.99 -3.57
N LEU A 154 -0.43 -19.78 -3.25
CA LEU A 154 0.60 -20.79 -3.11
C LEU A 154 0.69 -21.21 -1.64
N ARG A 155 0.99 -22.49 -1.44
CA ARG A 155 1.38 -23.04 -0.13
C ARG A 155 2.83 -22.69 0.27
N SER A 156 3.57 -22.03 -0.62
CA SER A 156 4.96 -21.58 -0.46
C SER A 156 5.15 -20.25 -1.22
N SER A 157 6.38 -19.78 -1.41
CA SER A 157 6.70 -18.67 -2.30
C SER A 157 7.50 -19.17 -3.51
N LEU A 158 7.13 -18.75 -4.71
CA LEU A 158 7.93 -19.03 -5.92
C LEU A 158 9.30 -18.34 -5.87
N GLU A 159 9.42 -17.18 -5.22
CA GLU A 159 10.72 -16.55 -4.98
C GLU A 159 11.62 -17.46 -4.15
N LEU A 160 11.09 -18.04 -3.07
CA LEU A 160 11.83 -18.97 -2.22
C LEU A 160 12.31 -20.19 -3.02
N GLU A 161 11.45 -20.79 -3.84
CA GLU A 161 11.81 -21.95 -4.68
C GLU A 161 12.84 -21.58 -5.77
N LEU A 162 12.72 -20.40 -6.38
CA LEU A 162 13.69 -19.89 -7.35
C LEU A 162 15.06 -19.69 -6.68
N ASN A 163 15.09 -19.06 -5.51
CA ASN A 163 16.32 -18.86 -4.75
C ASN A 163 17.00 -20.18 -4.37
N LYS A 164 16.24 -21.18 -3.90
CA LYS A 164 16.75 -22.53 -3.64
C LYS A 164 17.35 -23.17 -4.90
N ALA A 165 16.72 -22.98 -6.06
CA ALA A 165 17.21 -23.53 -7.32
C ALA A 165 18.49 -22.86 -7.83
N PHE A 166 18.66 -21.55 -7.59
CA PHE A 166 19.83 -20.79 -8.02
C PHE A 166 21.04 -20.93 -7.07
N LYS A 167 20.81 -21.12 -5.76
CA LYS A 167 21.87 -21.25 -4.74
C LYS A 167 22.89 -20.10 -4.81
N ASN A 168 24.07 -20.34 -5.37
CA ASN A 168 25.14 -19.33 -5.52
C ASN A 168 25.30 -18.83 -6.97
N LYS A 169 24.45 -19.26 -7.89
CA LYS A 169 24.54 -18.98 -9.35
C LYS A 169 23.84 -17.67 -9.77
N HIS A 170 23.67 -16.74 -8.83
CA HIS A 170 23.13 -15.41 -9.08
C HIS A 170 24.12 -14.57 -9.92
N SER A 171 23.61 -13.71 -10.78
CA SER A 171 24.36 -13.11 -11.89
C SER A 171 23.78 -11.79 -12.44
N ASN A 172 22.86 -11.14 -11.73
CA ASN A 172 22.31 -9.83 -12.10
C ASN A 172 21.55 -9.84 -13.44
N PHE A 173 20.38 -10.46 -13.50
CA PHE A 173 19.53 -10.43 -14.69
C PHE A 173 18.07 -10.13 -14.35
N LYS A 174 17.32 -9.68 -15.36
CA LYS A 174 15.88 -9.42 -15.28
C LYS A 174 15.17 -10.22 -16.34
N ALA A 175 13.96 -10.68 -16.04
CA ALA A 175 13.10 -11.35 -17.00
C ALA A 175 11.63 -11.03 -16.72
N LYS A 176 10.80 -11.01 -17.76
CA LYS A 176 9.36 -10.88 -17.63
C LYS A 176 8.65 -11.85 -18.56
N GLY A 177 7.43 -12.19 -18.20
CA GLY A 177 6.71 -13.27 -18.85
C GLY A 177 5.29 -13.44 -18.35
N VAL A 178 4.70 -14.54 -18.75
CA VAL A 178 3.36 -14.97 -18.33
C VAL A 178 3.45 -16.41 -17.85
N ILE A 179 2.85 -16.66 -16.69
CA ILE A 179 2.58 -18.01 -16.19
C ILE A 179 1.16 -18.35 -16.61
N THR A 180 0.99 -19.41 -17.39
CA THR A 180 -0.32 -19.95 -17.73
C THR A 180 -0.55 -21.20 -16.89
N ILE A 181 -1.50 -21.12 -15.96
CA ILE A 181 -1.99 -22.28 -15.23
C ILE A 181 -3.05 -22.93 -16.11
N ASP A 182 -2.75 -24.12 -16.65
CA ASP A 182 -3.71 -24.93 -17.39
C ASP A 182 -4.42 -25.86 -16.39
N LEU A 183 -5.69 -25.55 -16.11
CA LEU A 183 -6.48 -26.29 -15.15
C LEU A 183 -7.02 -27.61 -15.74
N LYS A 184 -7.13 -27.71 -17.06
CA LYS A 184 -7.61 -28.91 -17.76
C LYS A 184 -6.54 -30.00 -17.76
N ASN A 185 -5.33 -29.65 -18.17
CA ASN A 185 -4.19 -30.57 -18.28
C ASN A 185 -3.38 -30.69 -16.98
N ARG A 186 -3.68 -29.85 -15.99
CA ARG A 186 -3.04 -29.82 -14.68
C ARG A 186 -1.54 -29.51 -14.74
N GLU A 187 -1.19 -28.55 -15.57
CA GLU A 187 0.19 -28.14 -15.80
C GLU A 187 0.35 -26.62 -15.73
N ILE A 188 1.61 -26.18 -15.62
CA ILE A 188 1.97 -24.77 -15.73
C ILE A 188 2.92 -24.62 -16.90
N ASN A 189 2.59 -23.65 -17.75
CA ASN A 189 3.40 -23.26 -18.89
C ASN A 189 3.90 -21.83 -18.69
N THR A 190 5.22 -21.66 -18.61
CA THR A 190 5.85 -20.34 -18.47
C THR A 190 6.39 -19.84 -19.81
N LEU A 191 5.87 -18.71 -20.28
CA LEU A 191 6.43 -17.96 -21.40
C LEU A 191 7.28 -16.81 -20.87
N ILE A 192 8.56 -16.76 -21.23
CA ILE A 192 9.44 -15.61 -20.97
C ILE A 192 9.47 -14.75 -22.23
N SER A 193 8.82 -13.59 -22.18
CA SER A 193 8.70 -12.67 -23.32
C SER A 193 9.92 -11.75 -23.44
N TYR A 194 10.67 -11.54 -22.35
CA TYR A 194 11.89 -10.75 -22.36
C TYR A 194 12.86 -11.20 -21.27
N SER A 195 14.15 -11.17 -21.57
CA SER A 195 15.22 -11.16 -20.57
C SER A 195 16.44 -10.41 -21.10
N ASN A 196 17.19 -9.77 -20.20
CA ASN A 196 18.45 -9.10 -20.54
C ASN A 196 19.69 -10.02 -20.49
N THR A 197 19.54 -11.32 -20.15
CA THR A 197 20.64 -12.28 -20.18
C THR A 197 20.57 -13.16 -21.42
N SER A 198 21.71 -13.40 -22.05
CA SER A 198 21.85 -14.35 -23.16
C SER A 198 22.01 -15.81 -22.69
N ASP A 199 22.18 -16.05 -21.39
CA ASP A 199 22.37 -17.40 -20.85
C ASP A 199 21.03 -18.16 -20.79
N SER A 200 20.80 -19.00 -21.80
CA SER A 200 19.60 -19.84 -21.90
C SER A 200 19.41 -20.79 -20.71
N ASN A 201 20.48 -21.18 -20.00
CA ASN A 201 20.36 -22.07 -18.84
C ASN A 201 19.70 -21.39 -17.65
N LYS A 202 19.87 -20.07 -17.49
CA LYS A 202 19.17 -19.30 -16.43
C LYS A 202 17.67 -19.26 -16.70
N ILE A 203 17.29 -18.98 -17.94
CA ILE A 203 15.89 -18.94 -18.37
C ILE A 203 15.25 -20.32 -18.24
N LYS A 204 15.94 -21.38 -18.68
CA LYS A 204 15.50 -22.77 -18.48
C LYS A 204 15.31 -23.11 -16.99
N ARG A 205 16.17 -22.62 -16.11
CA ARG A 205 16.05 -22.84 -14.66
C ARG A 205 14.82 -22.15 -14.08
N VAL A 206 14.58 -20.89 -14.44
CA VAL A 206 13.38 -20.14 -14.02
C VAL A 206 12.12 -20.90 -14.46
N ARG A 207 12.00 -21.22 -15.74
CA ARG A 207 10.87 -21.98 -16.29
C ARG A 207 10.68 -23.31 -15.57
N LYS A 208 11.74 -24.10 -15.41
CA LYS A 208 11.69 -25.40 -14.71
C LYS A 208 11.16 -25.29 -13.28
N VAL A 209 11.48 -24.23 -12.54
CA VAL A 209 10.95 -24.04 -11.18
C VAL A 209 9.46 -23.71 -11.22
N ILE A 210 9.08 -22.75 -12.06
CA ILE A 210 7.69 -22.27 -12.16
C ILE A 210 6.77 -23.36 -12.73
N ASP A 211 7.16 -24.03 -13.82
CA ASP A 211 6.38 -25.07 -14.49
C ASP A 211 6.12 -26.28 -13.56
N LYS A 212 7.03 -26.56 -12.63
CA LYS A 212 6.88 -27.62 -11.62
C LYS A 212 6.00 -27.22 -10.42
N SER A 213 5.53 -25.97 -10.37
CA SER A 213 4.81 -25.44 -9.21
C SER A 213 3.32 -25.75 -9.17
N TYR A 214 2.74 -26.46 -10.16
CA TYR A 214 1.28 -26.68 -10.25
C TYR A 214 0.67 -27.17 -8.93
N LYS A 215 1.29 -28.16 -8.29
CA LYS A 215 0.80 -28.75 -7.02
C LYS A 215 0.93 -27.82 -5.81
N LEU A 216 1.67 -26.71 -5.92
CA LEU A 216 1.83 -25.71 -4.87
C LEU A 216 0.65 -24.73 -4.82
N TRP A 217 -0.11 -24.59 -5.92
CA TRP A 217 -1.24 -23.67 -6.00
C TRP A 217 -2.53 -24.27 -5.40
N ASP A 218 -3.23 -23.51 -4.57
CA ASP A 218 -4.63 -23.76 -4.23
C ASP A 218 -5.53 -23.20 -5.34
N LEU A 219 -5.99 -24.11 -6.20
CA LEU A 219 -6.81 -23.82 -7.36
C LEU A 219 -8.31 -24.09 -7.13
N LYS A 220 -8.73 -24.37 -5.89
CA LYS A 220 -10.12 -24.82 -5.60
C LYS A 220 -11.19 -23.87 -6.15
N ARG A 221 -10.96 -22.56 -6.03
CA ARG A 221 -11.90 -21.51 -6.45
C ARG A 221 -11.88 -21.21 -7.95
N PHE A 222 -10.96 -21.81 -8.69
CA PHE A 222 -10.74 -21.56 -10.12
C PHE A 222 -11.09 -22.75 -11.01
N LYS A 223 -11.58 -23.87 -10.45
CA LYS A 223 -11.89 -25.12 -11.19
C LYS A 223 -12.86 -24.94 -12.37
N HIS A 224 -13.61 -23.84 -12.42
CA HIS A 224 -14.49 -23.49 -13.53
C HIS A 224 -13.76 -22.96 -14.77
N LEU A 225 -12.46 -22.64 -14.66
CA LEU A 225 -11.62 -22.13 -15.74
C LEU A 225 -10.90 -23.25 -16.49
N GLU A 226 -10.56 -22.98 -17.74
CA GLU A 226 -9.62 -23.78 -18.54
C GLU A 226 -8.20 -23.29 -18.34
N THR A 227 -7.99 -21.97 -18.44
CA THR A 227 -6.69 -21.35 -18.21
C THR A 227 -6.79 -20.11 -17.32
N LEU A 228 -5.76 -19.91 -16.50
CA LEU A 228 -5.54 -18.68 -15.74
C LEU A 228 -4.13 -18.17 -16.00
N GLU A 229 -4.04 -16.99 -16.61
CA GLU A 229 -2.78 -16.33 -16.92
C GLU A 229 -2.37 -15.35 -15.83
N MET A 230 -1.08 -15.27 -15.56
CA MET A 230 -0.53 -14.38 -14.55
C MET A 230 0.78 -13.77 -15.07
N PRO A 231 0.74 -12.50 -15.52
CA PRO A 231 1.94 -11.76 -15.87
C PRO A 231 2.89 -11.66 -14.68
N PHE A 232 4.19 -11.67 -14.94
CA PHE A 232 5.18 -11.48 -13.90
C PHE A 232 6.44 -10.80 -14.43
N VAL A 233 7.14 -10.17 -13.50
CA VAL A 233 8.51 -9.71 -13.64
C VAL A 233 9.36 -10.35 -12.55
N LEU A 234 10.61 -10.65 -12.85
CA LEU A 234 11.59 -11.13 -11.89
C LEU A 234 12.92 -10.42 -12.08
N LYS A 235 13.67 -10.32 -10.98
CA LYS A 235 15.01 -9.77 -10.94
C LYS A 235 15.89 -10.65 -10.06
N ASP A 236 16.95 -11.15 -10.65
CA ASP A 236 18.06 -11.80 -9.99
C ASP A 236 19.10 -10.73 -9.63
N GLU A 237 19.49 -10.64 -8.37
CA GLU A 237 20.49 -9.70 -7.88
C GLU A 237 21.60 -10.42 -7.13
N LYS A 238 22.82 -9.95 -7.35
CA LYS A 238 24.04 -10.34 -6.67
C LYS A 238 24.86 -9.10 -6.43
N THR A 239 24.84 -8.66 -5.18
CA THR A 239 25.68 -7.60 -4.64
C THR A 239 26.66 -8.20 -3.61
N LYS A 240 27.44 -7.34 -2.94
CA LYS A 240 28.30 -7.77 -1.83
C LYS A 240 27.48 -8.28 -0.64
N THR A 241 26.31 -7.70 -0.39
CA THR A 241 25.49 -7.91 0.81
C THR A 241 24.21 -8.70 0.56
N PHE A 242 23.78 -8.84 -0.69
CA PHE A 242 22.54 -9.51 -1.06
C PHE A 242 22.73 -10.43 -2.27
N ARG A 243 22.13 -11.61 -2.21
CA ARG A 243 22.02 -12.53 -3.35
C ARG A 243 20.63 -13.12 -3.35
N GLY A 244 19.85 -12.86 -4.38
CA GLY A 244 18.53 -13.42 -4.46
C GLY A 244 17.74 -13.01 -5.70
N ILE A 245 16.67 -13.75 -5.93
CA ILE A 245 15.66 -13.48 -6.94
C ILE A 245 14.43 -12.91 -6.23
N SER A 246 13.98 -11.76 -6.69
CA SER A 246 12.66 -11.19 -6.41
C SER A 246 11.74 -11.35 -7.61
N MET A 247 10.45 -11.46 -7.37
CA MET A 247 9.43 -11.67 -8.37
C MET A 247 8.14 -10.95 -7.98
N LYS A 248 7.51 -10.29 -8.95
CA LYS A 248 6.21 -9.63 -8.78
C LYS A 248 5.25 -10.09 -9.85
N PHE A 249 4.06 -10.49 -9.42
CA PHE A 249 2.97 -10.89 -10.30
C PHE A 249 2.12 -9.68 -10.73
N PHE A 250 1.24 -9.94 -11.69
CA PHE A 250 0.23 -9.00 -12.23
C PHE A 250 0.84 -7.75 -12.87
N THR A 251 2.11 -7.83 -13.29
CA THR A 251 2.80 -6.71 -13.92
C THR A 251 3.81 -7.16 -14.96
N ASN A 252 4.05 -6.27 -15.92
CA ASN A 252 5.09 -6.38 -16.95
C ASN A 252 6.18 -5.29 -16.78
N SER A 253 6.15 -4.57 -15.66
CA SER A 253 7.01 -3.41 -15.40
C SER A 253 8.07 -3.73 -14.35
N PHE A 254 9.34 -3.73 -14.75
CA PHE A 254 10.45 -3.84 -13.79
C PHE A 254 10.49 -2.68 -12.80
N TYR A 255 9.97 -1.51 -13.19
CA TYR A 255 9.84 -0.38 -12.28
C TYR A 255 9.00 -0.75 -11.06
N GLN A 256 7.88 -1.46 -11.25
CA GLN A 256 7.02 -1.89 -10.13
C GLN A 256 7.65 -2.97 -9.24
N LEU A 257 8.70 -3.67 -9.71
CA LEU A 257 9.49 -4.61 -8.92
C LEU A 257 10.59 -3.89 -8.14
N ASP A 258 11.29 -2.94 -8.78
CA ASP A 258 12.38 -2.16 -8.19
C ASP A 258 11.86 -1.11 -7.19
N HIS A 259 10.65 -0.59 -7.39
CA HIS A 259 10.03 0.47 -6.60
C HIS A 259 8.87 -0.11 -5.79
N PHE A 260 9.21 -1.00 -4.86
CA PHE A 260 8.24 -1.61 -3.93
C PHE A 260 7.54 -0.57 -3.03
N TYR A 261 8.11 0.64 -2.86
CA TYR A 261 7.68 1.63 -1.88
C TYR A 261 7.12 2.95 -2.46
N GLY A 262 6.83 3.04 -3.75
CA GLY A 262 6.34 4.32 -4.34
C GLY A 262 7.36 5.47 -4.29
N GLY A 263 8.65 5.13 -4.13
CA GLY A 263 9.81 6.01 -4.05
C GLY A 263 11.10 5.20 -3.83
N ASP A 264 12.27 5.82 -4.00
CA ASP A 264 13.56 5.20 -3.64
C ASP A 264 13.72 5.24 -2.12
N THR A 265 13.78 4.08 -1.45
CA THR A 265 13.92 3.98 0.01
C THR A 265 15.11 4.81 0.53
N ARG A 266 16.18 4.96 -0.25
CA ARG A 266 17.33 5.79 0.12
C ARG A 266 16.97 7.27 0.17
N ILE A 267 16.11 7.73 -0.74
CA ILE A 267 15.58 9.09 -0.73
C ILE A 267 14.70 9.30 0.50
N ILE A 268 13.76 8.39 0.78
CA ILE A 268 12.87 8.47 1.96
C ILE A 268 13.70 8.49 3.26
N GLN A 269 14.69 7.59 3.38
CA GLN A 269 15.59 7.54 4.52
C GLN A 269 16.37 8.85 4.68
N LYS A 270 17.00 9.34 3.61
CA LYS A 270 17.78 10.56 3.64
C LYS A 270 16.91 11.78 3.97
N ALA A 271 15.70 11.87 3.43
CA ALA A 271 14.73 12.89 3.80
C ALA A 271 14.38 12.81 5.30
N GLY A 272 14.15 11.60 5.82
CA GLY A 272 13.95 11.34 7.25
C GLY A 272 15.13 11.77 8.13
N GLU A 273 16.37 11.58 7.68
CA GLU A 273 17.56 12.05 8.38
C GLU A 273 17.61 13.58 8.48
N TYR A 274 17.29 14.29 7.38
CA TYR A 274 17.17 15.75 7.41
C TYR A 274 16.02 16.21 8.32
N PHE A 275 14.87 15.52 8.28
CA PHE A 275 13.75 15.80 9.16
C PHE A 275 14.16 15.70 10.64
N ASN A 276 14.84 14.63 11.03
CA ASN A 276 15.30 14.43 12.41
C ASN A 276 16.34 15.49 12.83
N LYS A 277 17.25 15.86 11.92
CA LYS A 277 18.19 16.98 12.17
C LYS A 277 17.44 18.30 12.41
N ALA A 278 16.39 18.56 11.64
CA ALA A 278 15.58 19.76 11.81
C ALA A 278 14.89 19.81 13.18
N ILE A 279 14.31 18.69 13.62
CA ILE A 279 13.70 18.57 14.96
C ILE A 279 14.74 18.85 16.06
N ASN A 280 15.94 18.27 15.96
CA ASN A 280 17.01 18.54 16.94
C ASN A 280 17.45 20.01 16.93
N SER A 281 17.60 20.63 15.76
CA SER A 281 17.90 22.07 15.66
C SER A 281 16.80 22.94 16.27
N TYR A 282 15.52 22.59 16.04
CA TYR A 282 14.38 23.28 16.64
C TYR A 282 14.40 23.19 18.17
N GLN A 283 14.65 22.00 18.73
CA GLN A 283 14.77 21.81 20.18
C GLN A 283 15.89 22.65 20.80
N ASN A 284 16.98 22.89 20.04
CA ASN A 284 18.07 23.78 20.43
C ASN A 284 17.80 25.26 20.13
N LYS A 285 16.58 25.62 19.69
CA LYS A 285 16.18 26.97 19.25
C LYS A 285 17.01 27.52 18.09
N ASP A 286 17.71 26.66 17.36
CA ASP A 286 18.40 27.00 16.11
C ASP A 286 17.38 26.92 14.96
N TYR A 287 16.54 27.96 14.88
CA TYR A 287 15.46 28.03 13.90
C TYR A 287 15.98 28.06 12.46
N GLU A 288 17.14 28.69 12.20
CA GLU A 288 17.70 28.77 10.84
C GLU A 288 18.14 27.39 10.33
N SER A 289 18.92 26.65 11.12
CA SER A 289 19.30 25.29 10.77
C SER A 289 18.09 24.37 10.67
N SER A 290 17.09 24.57 11.54
CA SER A 290 15.85 23.78 11.51
C SER A 290 15.10 23.99 10.18
N ILE A 291 14.84 25.24 9.79
CA ILE A 291 14.19 25.59 8.52
C ILE A 291 14.96 25.01 7.33
N LYS A 292 16.29 25.12 7.32
CA LYS A 292 17.14 24.58 6.25
C LYS A 292 17.00 23.06 6.12
N ASN A 293 17.01 22.35 7.25
CA ASN A 293 16.89 20.89 7.25
C ASN A 293 15.47 20.42 6.89
N PHE A 294 14.41 21.09 7.36
CA PHE A 294 13.04 20.79 6.92
C PHE A 294 12.87 21.03 5.41
N THR A 295 13.40 22.14 4.90
CA THR A 295 13.40 22.43 3.45
C THR A 295 14.08 21.30 2.68
N LYS A 296 15.28 20.88 3.11
CA LYS A 296 15.99 19.78 2.44
C LYS A 296 15.24 18.45 2.50
N SER A 297 14.59 18.16 3.64
CA SER A 297 13.74 16.97 3.77
C SER A 297 12.62 16.98 2.74
N TYR A 298 11.87 18.08 2.64
CA TYR A 298 10.74 18.20 1.73
C TYR A 298 11.16 18.23 0.26
N GLU A 299 12.28 18.88 -0.08
CA GLU A 299 12.85 18.82 -1.44
C GLU A 299 13.23 17.41 -1.88
N LEU A 300 13.73 16.58 -0.95
CA LEU A 300 14.11 15.20 -1.24
C LEU A 300 12.89 14.28 -1.33
N ASP A 301 11.96 14.42 -0.39
CA ASP A 301 10.71 13.67 -0.33
C ASP A 301 9.53 14.64 -0.17
N PRO A 302 8.94 15.11 -1.29
CA PRO A 302 7.76 15.98 -1.25
C PRO A 302 6.53 15.33 -0.61
N LYS A 303 6.56 14.02 -0.34
CA LYS A 303 5.51 13.34 0.41
C LYS A 303 5.73 13.42 1.92
N ASN A 304 6.89 13.88 2.39
CA ASN A 304 7.14 14.20 3.79
C ASN A 304 6.57 15.57 4.18
N ILE A 305 5.25 15.68 4.17
CA ILE A 305 4.54 16.95 4.35
C ILE A 305 4.63 17.48 5.78
N ASP A 306 4.95 16.61 6.74
CA ASP A 306 5.28 17.04 8.10
C ASP A 306 6.44 18.03 8.10
N ALA A 307 7.40 17.91 7.16
CA ALA A 307 8.49 18.87 7.04
C ALA A 307 7.97 20.28 6.68
N LEU A 308 6.98 20.36 5.78
CA LEU A 308 6.36 21.62 5.37
C LEU A 308 5.53 22.23 6.52
N TYR A 309 4.74 21.41 7.23
CA TYR A 309 4.02 21.85 8.44
C TYR A 309 4.94 22.42 9.51
N ASN A 310 6.03 21.72 9.83
CA ASN A 310 6.98 22.18 10.85
C ASN A 310 7.71 23.45 10.40
N ARG A 311 8.09 23.56 9.12
CA ARG A 311 8.70 24.78 8.59
C ARG A 311 7.76 25.98 8.70
N ALA A 312 6.49 25.81 8.33
CA ALA A 312 5.46 26.85 8.44
C ALA A 312 5.28 27.29 9.91
N ALA A 313 5.21 26.32 10.84
CA ALA A 313 5.08 26.59 12.26
C ALA A 313 6.27 27.40 12.80
N ILE A 314 7.51 27.05 12.40
CA ILE A 314 8.71 27.79 12.80
C ILE A 314 8.70 29.20 12.21
N TYR A 315 8.36 29.37 10.92
CA TYR A 315 8.26 30.70 10.32
C TYR A 315 7.27 31.58 11.06
N TYR A 316 6.12 31.02 11.47
CA TYR A 316 5.14 31.72 12.27
C TYR A 316 5.69 32.08 13.66
N GLU A 317 6.34 31.14 14.35
CA GLU A 317 6.94 31.33 15.68
C GLU A 317 7.97 32.48 15.70
N ILE A 318 8.79 32.59 14.66
CA ILE A 318 9.80 33.65 14.54
C ILE A 318 9.29 34.93 13.87
N GLY A 319 7.97 35.08 13.69
CA GLY A 319 7.33 36.29 13.16
C GLY A 319 7.44 36.48 11.64
N LYS A 320 7.93 35.49 10.89
CA LYS A 320 8.02 35.51 9.41
C LYS A 320 6.69 35.04 8.78
N LEU A 321 5.61 35.78 9.07
CA LEU A 321 4.24 35.41 8.69
C LEU A 321 4.07 35.16 7.17
N GLU A 322 4.64 36.00 6.31
CA GLU A 322 4.53 35.83 4.85
C GLU A 322 5.12 34.50 4.36
N LEU A 323 6.18 34.00 5.01
CA LEU A 323 6.76 32.70 4.66
C LEU A 323 5.91 31.54 5.20
N ALA A 324 5.35 31.67 6.40
CA ALA A 324 4.39 30.69 6.92
C ALA A 324 3.14 30.61 6.02
N CYS A 325 2.63 31.75 5.55
CA CYS A 325 1.50 31.82 4.62
C CYS A 325 1.76 31.11 3.30
N LYS A 326 2.98 31.20 2.75
CA LYS A 326 3.36 30.44 1.55
C LYS A 326 3.30 28.93 1.79
N ASP A 327 3.87 28.46 2.89
CA ASP A 327 3.86 27.03 3.23
C ASP A 327 2.44 26.53 3.51
N TRP A 328 1.60 27.31 4.20
CA TRP A 328 0.20 26.96 4.41
C TRP A 328 -0.63 26.99 3.12
N ASN A 329 -0.29 27.86 2.16
CA ASN A 329 -0.92 27.86 0.85
C ASN A 329 -0.59 26.58 0.09
N GLU A 330 0.67 26.16 0.08
CA GLU A 330 1.08 24.88 -0.51
C GLU A 330 0.38 23.70 0.17
N LEU A 331 0.29 23.68 1.51
CA LEU A 331 -0.47 22.66 2.24
C LEU A 331 -1.97 22.65 1.86
N SER A 332 -2.55 23.82 1.64
CA SER A 332 -3.93 23.98 1.17
C SER A 332 -4.12 23.40 -0.24
N GLU A 333 -3.19 23.67 -1.16
CA GLU A 333 -3.18 23.10 -2.51
C GLU A 333 -3.01 21.57 -2.49
N LEU A 334 -2.25 21.05 -1.52
CA LEU A 334 -2.14 19.61 -1.24
C LEU A 334 -3.38 19.02 -0.54
N GLY A 335 -4.44 19.81 -0.34
CA GLY A 335 -5.70 19.37 0.26
C GLY A 335 -5.58 19.02 1.74
N GLN A 336 -4.62 19.60 2.45
CA GLN A 336 -4.43 19.37 3.88
C GLN A 336 -5.29 20.33 4.70
N LYS A 337 -6.30 19.81 5.42
CA LYS A 337 -7.31 20.63 6.10
C LYS A 337 -6.73 21.58 7.13
N LYS A 338 -5.78 21.12 7.94
CA LYS A 338 -5.08 21.98 8.91
C LYS A 338 -4.31 23.11 8.23
N GLY A 339 -3.78 22.87 7.03
CA GLY A 339 -3.12 23.91 6.22
C GLY A 339 -4.12 24.96 5.72
N ILE A 340 -5.27 24.52 5.19
CA ILE A 340 -6.38 25.38 4.77
C ILE A 340 -6.86 26.28 5.93
N GLU A 341 -7.02 25.70 7.12
CA GLU A 341 -7.45 26.43 8.31
C GLU A 341 -6.41 27.49 8.72
N LEU A 342 -5.14 27.10 8.83
CA LEU A 342 -4.06 28.01 9.21
C LEU A 342 -3.91 29.16 8.22
N LEU A 343 -3.98 28.88 6.92
CA LEU A 343 -3.97 29.90 5.87
C LEU A 343 -5.12 30.89 6.04
N LYS A 344 -6.36 30.40 6.20
CA LYS A 344 -7.55 31.25 6.33
C LYS A 344 -7.51 32.13 7.58
N ASN A 345 -7.01 31.59 8.69
CA ASN A 345 -7.04 32.27 9.98
C ASN A 345 -5.92 33.32 10.13
N ASN A 346 -4.78 33.10 9.46
CA ASN A 346 -3.58 33.90 9.70
C ASN A 346 -3.13 34.75 8.50
N CYS A 347 -3.60 34.45 7.28
CA CYS A 347 -3.14 35.11 6.06
C CYS A 347 -4.24 35.97 5.44
N LYS A 348 -3.94 37.23 5.15
CA LYS A 348 -4.88 38.14 4.49
C LYS A 348 -5.07 37.71 3.03
N LYS A 349 -6.33 37.60 2.57
CA LYS A 349 -6.73 37.13 1.22
C LYS A 349 -6.14 37.90 0.03
N THR A 350 -5.53 39.06 0.25
CA THR A 350 -5.21 40.02 -0.81
C THR A 350 -3.90 39.78 -1.58
N THR A 351 -3.08 38.79 -1.21
CA THR A 351 -1.76 38.60 -1.85
C THR A 351 -1.58 37.28 -2.61
N TYR A 352 -2.48 36.31 -2.45
CA TYR A 352 -2.21 34.92 -2.88
C TYR A 352 -3.08 34.41 -4.04
N ASN A 353 -4.11 35.16 -4.46
CA ASN A 353 -4.97 34.82 -5.62
C ASN A 353 -4.44 35.37 -6.97
N LYS A 354 -3.16 35.70 -7.11
CA LYS A 354 -2.66 36.37 -8.32
C LYS A 354 -2.07 35.47 -9.41
N GLU A 355 -2.19 34.14 -9.29
CA GLU A 355 -1.76 33.20 -10.35
C GLU A 355 -2.83 32.18 -10.77
N LEU A 356 -4.12 32.52 -10.61
CA LEU A 356 -5.23 31.80 -11.23
C LEU A 356 -6.16 32.80 -11.92
N SER A 357 -5.72 33.30 -13.08
CA SER A 357 -6.56 33.96 -14.08
C SER A 357 -6.26 33.37 -15.45
#